data_AF-A0A897MQM7-F1
#
_entry.id   AF-A0A897MQM7-F1
#
_cell.length_a   1.000
_cell.length_b   1.000
_cell.length_c   1.000
_cell.angle_alpha   90.00
_cell.angle_beta   90.00
_cell.angle_gamma   90.00
#
_symmetry.space_group_name_H-M   'P 1'
#
loop_
_entity.id
_entity.type
_entity.pdbx_description
1 polymer ?
#
loop_
_entity_poly.entity_id
_entity_poly.type
_entity_poly.pdbx_seq_one_letter_code
_entity_poly.pdbx_strand_id
1 'polypeptide(L)'
;MTGTDKAPVLYRGRPDIVIEIYDTSTSDAELVSVLIGEVKYSSSAQTFRQGLEELATYRRFAHHDGYIVDDPTVSLSSFLVTNGYSTTGTADELTHLNGSELLTDDVEVLRSFATDLLVTRPTK
;
A
#
# COMPACT_ATOMS: atom_id res chain seq x y z
N MET A 1 -18.91 37.65 6.24
CA MET A 1 -19.61 36.44 5.78
C MET A 1 -19.18 35.30 6.69
N THR A 2 -20.17 34.59 7.20
CA THR A 2 -20.11 33.52 8.21
C THR A 2 -19.52 32.23 7.65
N GLY A 3 -18.72 31.55 8.47
CA GLY A 3 -18.41 30.10 8.43
C GLY A 3 -17.99 29.51 7.08
N THR A 4 -16.69 29.32 6.88
CA THR A 4 -16.28 28.19 6.03
C THR A 4 -16.23 26.97 6.92
N ASP A 5 -17.24 26.12 6.78
CA ASP A 5 -17.22 24.73 7.22
C ASP A 5 -15.85 24.15 6.90
N LYS A 6 -15.05 23.85 7.93
CA LYS A 6 -13.88 23.01 7.71
C LYS A 6 -14.46 21.68 7.28
N ALA A 7 -14.32 21.37 5.98
CA ALA A 7 -14.56 20.03 5.48
C ALA A 7 -13.99 19.05 6.50
N PRO A 8 -14.78 18.06 6.97
CA PRO A 8 -14.33 17.18 8.02
C PRO A 8 -12.98 16.61 7.59
N VAL A 9 -11.96 16.82 8.43
CA VAL A 9 -10.66 16.19 8.22
C VAL A 9 -10.89 14.71 8.50
N LEU A 10 -11.31 13.97 7.47
CA LEU A 10 -11.76 12.61 7.66
C LEU A 10 -10.59 11.69 8.02
N TYR A 11 -9.36 12.02 7.61
CA TYR A 11 -8.15 11.31 8.02
C TYR A 11 -6.85 12.10 7.70
N ARG A 12 -5.80 11.98 8.54
CA ARG A 12 -4.46 12.58 8.36
C ARG A 12 -3.31 11.63 8.72
N GLY A 13 -3.58 10.33 8.83
CA GLY A 13 -2.47 9.38 8.97
C GLY A 13 -1.56 9.45 7.75
N ARG A 14 -0.40 8.81 7.82
CA ARG A 14 0.53 8.73 6.70
C ARG A 14 1.13 7.33 6.72
N PRO A 15 1.03 6.56 5.64
CA PRO A 15 1.75 5.29 5.55
C PRO A 15 3.24 5.53 5.73
N ASP A 16 3.93 4.54 6.29
CA ASP A 16 5.40 4.61 6.37
C ASP A 16 6.03 4.60 4.97
N ILE A 17 5.40 3.89 4.02
CA ILE A 17 5.90 3.71 2.66
C ILE A 17 4.76 3.91 1.65
N VAL A 18 5.06 4.64 0.58
CA VAL A 18 4.22 4.75 -0.62
C VAL A 18 5.13 4.55 -1.83
N ILE A 19 4.77 3.63 -2.72
CA ILE A 19 5.50 3.34 -3.96
C ILE A 19 4.52 3.46 -5.12
N GLU A 20 4.85 4.32 -6.08
CA GLU A 20 4.09 4.51 -7.31
C GLU A 20 4.71 3.70 -8.44
N ILE A 21 3.88 2.99 -9.20
CA ILE A 21 4.30 2.13 -10.30
C ILE A 21 3.73 2.73 -11.58
N TYR A 22 4.62 3.10 -12.49
CA TYR A 22 4.27 3.71 -13.77
C TYR A 22 4.54 2.74 -14.92
N ASP A 23 3.61 2.66 -15.87
CA ASP A 23 3.87 2.11 -17.19
C ASP A 23 4.57 3.17 -18.05
N THR A 24 5.79 2.88 -18.46
CA THR A 24 6.64 3.75 -19.28
C THR A 24 6.85 3.20 -20.69
N SER A 25 6.01 2.27 -21.14
CA SER A 25 6.09 1.69 -22.48
C SER A 25 5.68 2.69 -23.58
N THR A 26 4.90 3.71 -23.23
CA THR A 26 4.51 4.81 -24.12
C THR A 26 5.29 6.09 -23.81
N SER A 27 5.17 7.12 -24.67
CA SER A 27 5.85 8.41 -24.46
C SER A 27 5.39 9.15 -23.22
N ASP A 28 4.18 8.85 -22.73
CA ASP A 28 3.62 9.40 -21.51
C ASP A 28 3.58 8.30 -20.44
N ALA A 29 4.22 8.56 -19.30
CA ALA A 29 4.19 7.63 -18.18
C ALA A 29 2.79 7.61 -17.53
N GLU A 30 2.14 6.45 -17.50
CA GLU A 30 0.83 6.26 -16.89
C GLU A 30 1.00 5.64 -15.50
N LEU A 31 0.43 6.25 -14.45
CA LEU A 31 0.37 5.62 -13.13
C LEU A 31 -0.58 4.42 -13.21
N VAL A 32 -0.08 3.21 -12.97
CA VAL A 32 -0.88 1.98 -13.10
C VAL A 32 -1.18 1.33 -11.75
N SER A 33 -0.37 1.59 -10.73
CA SER A 33 -0.63 1.10 -9.37
C SER A 33 0.12 1.88 -8.30
N VAL A 34 -0.40 1.82 -7.08
CA VAL A 34 0.27 2.27 -5.86
C VAL A 34 0.36 1.12 -4.86
N LEU A 35 1.52 0.96 -4.24
CA LEU A 35 1.75 0.07 -3.12
C LEU A 35 1.94 0.91 -1.85
N ILE A 36 1.13 0.66 -0.83
CA ILE A 36 1.27 1.31 0.49
C ILE A 36 1.78 0.32 1.54
N GLY A 37 2.64 0.81 2.44
CA GLY A 37 3.31 -0.01 3.43
C GLY A 37 3.29 0.58 4.83
N GLU A 38 3.23 -0.31 5.82
CA GLU A 38 3.39 0.01 7.24
C GLU A 38 4.47 -0.90 7.84
N VAL A 39 5.32 -0.36 8.73
CA VAL A 39 6.42 -1.10 9.35
C VAL A 39 6.29 -1.06 10.86
N LYS A 40 6.17 -2.24 11.46
CA LYS A 40 6.09 -2.41 12.91
C LYS A 40 7.28 -3.18 13.45
N TYR A 41 8.12 -2.52 14.25
CA TYR A 41 9.25 -3.18 14.90
C TYR A 41 8.82 -3.97 16.15
N SER A 42 7.98 -4.98 15.98
CA SER A 42 7.45 -5.80 17.07
C SER A 42 7.03 -7.19 16.60
N SER A 43 7.15 -8.17 17.49
CA SER A 43 6.60 -9.53 17.35
C SER A 43 5.27 -9.70 18.09
N SER A 44 4.67 -8.63 18.61
CA SER A 44 3.42 -8.73 19.36
C SER A 44 2.18 -8.74 18.46
N ALA A 45 1.23 -9.61 18.77
CA ALA A 45 -0.06 -9.67 18.06
C ALA A 45 -0.84 -8.36 18.10
N GLN A 46 -0.70 -7.60 19.19
CA GLN A 46 -1.32 -6.28 19.32
C GLN A 46 -0.77 -5.29 18.29
N THR A 47 0.55 -5.24 18.11
CA THR A 47 1.16 -4.31 17.15
C THR A 47 0.91 -4.74 15.71
N PHE A 48 0.88 -6.06 15.44
CA PHE A 48 0.46 -6.58 14.14
C PHE A 48 -0.96 -6.14 13.79
N ARG A 49 -1.92 -6.31 14.71
CA ARG A 49 -3.30 -5.87 14.50
C ARG A 49 -3.41 -4.37 14.27
N GLN A 50 -2.67 -3.57 15.04
CA GLN A 50 -2.62 -2.13 14.84
C GLN A 50 -2.14 -1.77 13.43
N GLY A 51 -1.08 -2.41 12.93
CA GLY A 51 -0.61 -2.20 11.56
C GLY A 51 -1.65 -2.55 10.49
N LEU A 52 -2.42 -3.62 10.70
CA LEU A 52 -3.55 -3.95 9.82
C LEU A 52 -4.66 -2.89 9.86
N GLU A 53 -5.00 -2.39 11.05
CA GLU A 53 -6.02 -1.34 11.22
C GLU A 53 -5.61 -0.03 10.53
N GLU A 54 -4.33 0.35 10.64
CA GLU A 54 -3.77 1.51 9.94
C GLU A 54 -3.83 1.33 8.43
N LEU A 55 -3.34 0.20 7.89
CA LEU A 55 -3.42 -0.10 6.46
C LEU A 55 -4.85 -0.11 5.92
N ALA A 56 -5.79 -0.74 6.63
CA ALA A 56 -7.20 -0.74 6.25
C ALA A 56 -7.77 0.70 6.22
N THR A 57 -7.35 1.54 7.16
CA THR A 57 -7.77 2.94 7.20
C THR A 57 -7.19 3.73 6.04
N TYR A 58 -5.91 3.53 5.70
CA TYR A 58 -5.28 4.15 4.53
C TYR A 58 -6.02 3.77 3.24
N ARG A 59 -6.28 2.46 3.03
CA ARG A 59 -7.04 1.98 1.86
C ARG A 59 -8.42 2.62 1.78
N ARG A 60 -9.13 2.70 2.93
CA ARG A 60 -10.48 3.29 3.00
C ARG A 60 -10.52 4.74 2.51
N PHE A 61 -9.46 5.50 2.74
CA PHE A 61 -9.38 6.92 2.39
C PHE A 61 -8.47 7.21 1.19
N ALA A 62 -7.89 6.20 0.53
CA ALA A 62 -6.85 6.39 -0.49
C ALA A 62 -7.24 7.35 -1.63
N HIS A 63 -8.51 7.28 -2.05
CA HIS A 63 -9.07 8.13 -3.11
C HIS A 63 -9.84 9.35 -2.60
N HIS A 64 -9.87 9.57 -1.29
CA HIS A 64 -10.60 10.69 -0.71
C HIS A 64 -9.75 11.95 -0.75
N ASP A 65 -10.25 12.99 -1.44
CA ASP A 65 -9.64 14.33 -1.54
C ASP A 65 -8.13 14.30 -1.91
N GLY A 66 -7.73 13.36 -2.77
CA GLY A 66 -6.35 13.22 -3.26
C GLY A 66 -5.34 12.81 -2.19
N TYR A 67 -5.77 12.04 -1.19
CA TYR A 67 -4.92 11.61 -0.10
C TYR A 67 -3.73 10.72 -0.53
N ILE A 68 -3.99 9.64 -1.30
CA ILE A 68 -2.93 8.76 -1.83
C ILE A 68 -2.95 8.75 -3.35
N VAL A 69 -4.13 8.56 -3.97
CA VAL A 69 -4.25 8.47 -5.43
C VAL A 69 -5.60 9.01 -5.89
N ASP A 70 -5.58 9.95 -6.83
CA ASP A 70 -6.79 10.62 -7.34
C ASP A 70 -7.65 9.73 -8.23
N ASP A 71 -7.01 8.91 -9.07
CA ASP A 71 -7.71 8.05 -10.02
C ASP A 71 -8.18 6.74 -9.33
N PRO A 72 -9.51 6.50 -9.23
CA PRO A 72 -10.05 5.30 -8.60
C PRO A 72 -9.85 4.02 -9.41
N THR A 73 -9.34 4.11 -10.64
CA THR A 73 -9.03 2.96 -11.50
C THR A 73 -7.60 2.44 -11.29
N VAL A 74 -6.75 3.20 -10.60
CA VAL A 74 -5.39 2.79 -10.24
C VAL A 74 -5.46 1.75 -9.12
N SER A 75 -4.86 0.58 -9.36
CA SER A 75 -4.86 -0.52 -8.39
C SER A 75 -4.06 -0.16 -7.14
N LEU A 76 -4.62 -0.46 -5.97
CA LEU A 76 -3.98 -0.24 -4.66
C LEU A 76 -3.70 -1.56 -3.95
N SER A 77 -2.41 -1.85 -3.72
CA SER A 77 -1.95 -3.00 -2.95
C SER A 77 -1.34 -2.56 -1.62
N SER A 78 -1.24 -3.47 -0.66
CA SER A 78 -0.70 -3.15 0.67
C SER A 78 0.27 -4.19 1.19
N PHE A 79 1.22 -3.76 2.00
CA PHE A 79 2.09 -4.68 2.73
C PHE A 79 2.33 -4.22 4.17
N LEU A 80 2.48 -5.19 5.07
CA LEU A 80 2.81 -4.96 6.47
C LEU A 80 4.13 -5.66 6.78
N VAL A 81 5.12 -4.91 7.24
CA VAL A 81 6.37 -5.48 7.74
C VAL A 81 6.31 -5.55 9.27
N THR A 82 6.62 -6.70 9.84
CA THR A 82 6.81 -6.87 11.28
C THR A 82 8.18 -7.43 11.61
N ASN A 83 8.57 -7.48 12.88
CA ASN A 83 9.82 -8.13 13.28
C ASN A 83 9.54 -9.27 14.27
N GLY A 84 9.59 -10.51 13.79
CA GLY A 84 9.35 -11.70 14.61
C GLY A 84 7.88 -12.08 14.82
N TYR A 85 6.92 -11.47 14.11
CA TYR A 85 5.54 -11.96 14.07
C TYR A 85 5.35 -12.92 12.89
N SER A 86 4.54 -13.97 13.08
CA SER A 86 4.18 -14.92 12.03
C SER A 86 2.67 -15.16 12.05
N THR A 87 2.06 -15.24 10.88
CA THR A 87 0.63 -15.52 10.70
C THR A 87 0.43 -16.60 9.64
N THR A 88 -0.64 -17.38 9.76
CA THR A 88 -0.95 -18.47 8.82
C THR A 88 -2.05 -18.10 7.83
N GLY A 89 -2.28 -16.80 7.58
CA GLY A 89 -3.33 -16.31 6.69
C GLY A 89 -2.78 -15.51 5.52
N THR A 90 -3.31 -15.76 4.32
CA THR A 90 -3.13 -14.92 3.14
C THR A 90 -4.33 -13.99 2.98
N ALA A 91 -4.09 -12.73 2.62
CA ALA A 91 -5.12 -11.79 2.20
C ALA A 91 -4.73 -11.27 0.81
N ASP A 92 -5.65 -11.34 -0.15
CA ASP A 92 -5.35 -11.11 -1.59
C ASP A 92 -4.72 -9.73 -1.87
N GLU A 93 -5.03 -8.73 -1.03
CA GLU A 93 -4.57 -7.34 -1.21
C GLU A 93 -3.56 -6.90 -0.13
N LEU A 94 -3.16 -7.81 0.77
CA LEU A 94 -2.21 -7.53 1.86
C LEU A 94 -1.18 -8.63 2.00
N THR A 95 0.07 -8.28 1.76
CA THR A 95 1.21 -9.16 2.03
C THR A 95 1.81 -8.83 3.38
N HIS A 96 1.94 -9.85 4.23
CA HIS A 96 2.67 -9.73 5.48
C HIS A 96 4.10 -10.23 5.28
N LEU A 97 5.07 -9.46 5.75
CA LEU A 97 6.49 -9.78 5.71
C LEU A 97 7.09 -9.63 7.11
N ASN A 98 8.02 -10.51 7.44
CA ASN A 98 8.92 -10.38 8.55
C ASN A 98 10.19 -9.64 8.08
N GLY A 99 10.77 -8.80 8.95
CA GLY A 99 11.97 -8.04 8.63
C GLY A 99 13.15 -8.94 8.22
N SER A 100 13.21 -10.18 8.71
CA SER A 100 14.21 -11.15 8.27
C SER A 100 14.08 -11.54 6.80
N GLU A 101 12.86 -11.55 6.26
CA GLU A 101 12.58 -11.90 4.86
C GLU A 101 13.03 -10.78 3.89
N LEU A 102 13.26 -9.57 4.40
CA LEU A 102 13.79 -8.44 3.62
C LEU A 102 15.33 -8.42 3.52
N LEU A 103 16.03 -9.22 4.33
CA LEU A 103 17.50 -9.24 4.39
C LEU A 103 18.13 -10.28 3.47
N THR A 104 17.36 -11.22 2.96
CA THR A 104 17.84 -12.33 2.12
C THR A 104 17.34 -12.12 0.68
N ASP A 105 18.10 -11.42 -0.16
CA ASP A 105 18.03 -11.25 -1.63
C ASP A 105 16.68 -11.25 -2.42
N ASP A 106 15.51 -11.31 -1.78
CA ASP A 106 14.21 -11.42 -2.41
C ASP A 106 13.50 -10.07 -2.42
N VAL A 107 14.04 -9.16 -3.24
CA VAL A 107 13.21 -8.11 -3.85
C VAL A 107 12.12 -8.76 -4.72
N GLU A 108 12.10 -10.08 -4.91
CA GLU A 108 11.04 -10.81 -5.61
C GLU A 108 9.64 -10.52 -5.08
N VAL A 109 9.44 -10.37 -3.77
CA VAL A 109 8.12 -9.97 -3.24
C VAL A 109 7.75 -8.55 -3.69
N LEU A 110 8.71 -7.62 -3.68
CA LEU A 110 8.48 -6.27 -4.18
C LEU A 110 8.30 -6.24 -5.71
N ARG A 111 9.01 -7.13 -6.43
CA ARG A 111 8.93 -7.29 -7.87
C ARG A 111 7.66 -8.01 -8.30
N SER A 112 7.12 -8.96 -7.53
CA SER A 112 5.90 -9.68 -7.86
C SER A 112 4.72 -8.72 -7.88
N PHE A 113 4.67 -7.77 -6.95
CA PHE A 113 3.71 -6.66 -7.01
C PHE A 113 3.79 -5.91 -8.34
N ALA A 114 4.99 -5.55 -8.81
CA ALA A 114 5.15 -4.85 -10.08
C ALA A 114 4.89 -5.75 -11.31
N THR A 115 5.19 -7.05 -11.22
CA THR A 115 5.14 -7.97 -12.37
C THR A 115 3.72 -8.45 -12.67
N ASP A 116 2.92 -8.76 -11.65
CA ASP A 116 1.52 -9.21 -11.82
C ASP A 116 0.63 -8.13 -12.47
N LEU A 117 0.99 -6.85 -12.26
CA LEU A 117 0.33 -5.69 -12.89
C LEU A 117 0.65 -5.53 -14.38
N LEU A 118 1.88 -5.86 -14.80
CA LEU A 118 2.32 -5.69 -16.19
C LEU A 118 1.90 -6.86 -17.09
N VAL A 119 1.64 -8.04 -16.52
CA VAL A 119 1.17 -9.23 -17.27
C VAL A 119 -0.33 -9.17 -17.57
N THR A 120 -1.11 -8.45 -16.75
CA THR A 120 -2.58 -8.39 -16.87
C THR A 120 -3.10 -7.32 -17.83
N ARG A 121 -2.26 -6.41 -18.33
CA ARG A 121 -2.61 -5.47 -19.40
C ARG A 121 -2.06 -5.99 -20.74
N PRO A 122 -2.91 -6.36 -21.72
CA PRO A 122 -2.42 -6.70 -23.04
C PRO A 122 -1.81 -5.45 -23.67
N THR A 123 -0.58 -5.58 -24.18
CA THR A 123 0.03 -4.59 -25.07
C THR A 123 -0.92 -4.32 -26.22
N LYS A 124 -1.38 -3.08 -26.34
CA LYS A 124 -2.28 -2.65 -27.40
C LYS A 124 -1.49 -2.17 -28.62
#